data_AF-C1KU44-F1
#
_entry.id   AF-C1KU44-F1
#
_cell.length_a   1.000
_cell.length_b   1.000
_cell.length_c   1.000
_cell.angle_alpha   90.00
_cell.angle_beta   90.00
_cell.angle_gamma   90.00
#
_symmetry.space_group_name_H-M   'P 1'
#
loop_
_entity.id
_entity.type
_entity.pdbx_description
1 polymer ?
#
loop_
_entity_poly.entity_id
_entity_poly.type
_entity_poly.pdbx_seq_one_letter_code
_entity_poly.pdbx_strand_id
1 'polypeptide(L)'
;PFLLSLGLRVIIPDMLGYGLTSSPASPTEYSLKKLSSHLAHIIREVTTTSSTKKPERVLLGAHDWGAFLGWRLAIYFPQLIKGIFAFCIPYTPPETKVTTLEEHVRKHPELGYQLQNAGGGIERVVGEDKKKLRGWLNAMFGGLSEDTGVMAFDPWKGLDLDKLEEVEASPLVGEEVVDFYVEEYSRNGIQ
;
A
#
# COMPACT_ATOMS: atom_id res chain seq x y z
N PRO A 1 -11.26 18.18 7.66
CA PRO A 1 -9.92 17.72 7.23
C PRO A 1 -9.10 18.86 6.62
N PHE A 2 -7.80 18.97 6.95
CA PHE A 2 -6.95 20.14 6.67
C PHE A 2 -6.92 20.57 5.20
N LEU A 3 -6.70 19.64 4.27
CA LEU A 3 -6.63 19.97 2.83
C LEU A 3 -7.96 20.52 2.27
N LEU A 4 -9.10 20.00 2.73
CA LEU A 4 -10.42 20.53 2.34
C LEU A 4 -10.64 21.95 2.87
N SER A 5 -10.15 22.25 4.08
CA SER A 5 -10.23 23.62 4.63
C SER A 5 -9.39 24.65 3.85
N LEU A 6 -8.46 24.19 3.02
CA LEU A 6 -7.70 25.04 2.09
C LEU A 6 -8.44 25.25 0.74
N GLY A 7 -9.68 24.74 0.59
CA GLY A 7 -10.45 24.82 -0.64
C GLY A 7 -9.97 23.88 -1.74
N LEU A 8 -9.16 22.87 -1.41
CA LEU A 8 -8.69 21.87 -2.36
C LEU A 8 -9.75 20.78 -2.58
N ARG A 9 -9.93 20.35 -3.84
CA ARG A 9 -10.58 19.07 -4.14
C ARG A 9 -9.58 17.94 -3.89
N VAL A 10 -9.91 17.04 -2.98
CA VAL A 10 -9.05 15.92 -2.59
C VAL A 10 -9.62 14.62 -3.17
N ILE A 11 -8.77 13.82 -3.81
CA ILE A 11 -9.12 12.54 -4.42
C ILE A 11 -8.15 11.50 -3.86
N ILE A 12 -8.67 10.46 -3.22
CA ILE A 12 -7.91 9.38 -2.59
C ILE A 12 -8.48 8.07 -3.14
N PRO A 13 -7.88 7.50 -4.20
CA PRO A 13 -8.34 6.24 -4.75
C PRO A 13 -7.83 5.06 -3.92
N ASP A 14 -8.62 3.99 -3.83
CA ASP A 14 -8.13 2.67 -3.46
C ASP A 14 -7.20 2.16 -4.57
N MET A 15 -5.96 1.86 -4.22
CA MET A 15 -4.97 1.32 -5.17
C MET A 15 -5.36 -0.11 -5.60
N LEU A 16 -4.84 -0.57 -6.75
CA LEU A 16 -5.00 -1.96 -7.17
C LEU A 16 -4.55 -2.90 -6.03
N GLY A 17 -5.38 -3.88 -5.67
CA GLY A 17 -5.15 -4.77 -4.53
C GLY A 17 -5.67 -4.28 -3.18
N TYR A 18 -6.28 -3.10 -3.11
CA TYR A 18 -6.78 -2.51 -1.86
C TYR A 18 -8.28 -2.18 -1.94
N GLY A 19 -8.96 -2.33 -0.80
CA GLY A 19 -10.32 -1.87 -0.59
C GLY A 19 -11.27 -2.39 -1.66
N LEU A 20 -11.99 -1.47 -2.30
CA LEU A 20 -12.99 -1.81 -3.32
C LEU A 20 -12.41 -1.94 -4.74
N THR A 21 -11.11 -1.70 -4.92
CA THR A 21 -10.45 -1.86 -6.23
C THR A 21 -10.04 -3.31 -6.45
N SER A 22 -10.11 -3.77 -7.70
CA SER A 22 -9.76 -5.15 -8.08
C SER A 22 -8.38 -5.61 -7.57
N SER A 23 -8.28 -6.90 -7.28
CA SER A 23 -7.07 -7.55 -6.76
C SER A 23 -6.65 -8.72 -7.67
N PRO A 24 -6.11 -8.47 -8.87
CA PRO A 24 -5.70 -9.53 -9.79
C PRO A 24 -4.55 -10.37 -9.19
N ALA A 25 -4.58 -11.69 -9.41
CA ALA A 25 -3.58 -12.61 -8.84
C ALA A 25 -2.18 -12.53 -9.46
N SER A 26 -2.03 -11.84 -10.60
CA SER A 26 -0.76 -11.80 -11.33
C SER A 26 0.11 -10.65 -10.83
N PRO A 27 1.31 -10.90 -10.29
CA PRO A 27 2.22 -9.83 -9.83
C PRO A 27 2.59 -8.84 -10.92
N THR A 28 2.53 -9.27 -12.18
CA THR A 28 2.83 -8.41 -13.34
C THR A 28 1.81 -7.28 -13.54
N GLU A 29 0.61 -7.35 -12.94
CA GLU A 29 -0.36 -6.26 -12.94
C GLU A 29 0.06 -5.10 -12.02
N TYR A 30 0.85 -5.38 -10.99
CA TYR A 30 1.29 -4.40 -9.99
C TYR A 30 2.61 -3.71 -10.36
N SER A 31 3.08 -3.86 -11.61
CA SER A 31 4.26 -3.12 -12.05
C SER A 31 4.03 -1.61 -11.90
N LEU A 32 5.06 -0.87 -11.46
CA LEU A 32 4.97 0.58 -11.26
C LEU A 32 4.50 1.32 -12.50
N LYS A 33 4.81 0.82 -13.71
CA LYS A 33 4.34 1.40 -14.96
C LYS A 33 2.84 1.23 -15.18
N LYS A 34 2.29 0.05 -14.89
CA LYS A 34 0.83 -0.20 -14.98
C LYS A 34 0.08 0.60 -13.93
N LEU A 35 0.52 0.54 -12.67
CA LEU A 35 -0.07 1.32 -11.59
C LEU A 35 -0.03 2.83 -11.87
N SER A 36 1.09 3.35 -12.38
CA SER A 36 1.18 4.75 -12.81
C SER A 36 0.20 5.08 -13.95
N SER A 37 -0.04 4.12 -14.86
CA SER A 37 -0.99 4.32 -15.96
C SER A 37 -2.43 4.34 -15.46
N HIS A 38 -2.79 3.53 -14.46
CA HIS A 38 -4.10 3.58 -13.80
C HIS A 38 -4.33 4.94 -13.13
N LEU A 39 -3.36 5.43 -12.35
CA LEU A 39 -3.45 6.75 -11.73
C LEU A 39 -3.51 7.88 -12.77
N ALA A 40 -2.72 7.79 -13.84
CA ALA A 40 -2.79 8.76 -14.93
C ALA A 40 -4.15 8.74 -15.64
N HIS A 41 -4.83 7.59 -15.72
CA HIS A 41 -6.19 7.50 -16.23
C HIS A 41 -7.18 8.18 -15.28
N ILE A 42 -7.11 7.88 -13.98
CA ILE A 42 -7.94 8.54 -12.95
C ILE A 42 -7.77 10.06 -13.00
N ILE A 43 -6.53 10.57 -13.03
CA ILE A 43 -6.26 12.01 -13.11
C ILE A 43 -6.93 12.62 -14.34
N ARG A 44 -6.80 11.98 -15.51
CA ARG A 44 -7.44 12.48 -16.73
C ARG A 44 -8.96 12.50 -16.59
N GLU A 45 -9.54 11.43 -16.10
CA GLU A 45 -10.99 11.31 -15.95
C GLU A 45 -11.57 12.37 -15.00
N VAL A 46 -10.94 12.55 -13.84
CA VAL A 46 -11.47 13.46 -12.81
C VAL A 46 -11.18 14.94 -13.07
N THR A 47 -10.24 15.26 -13.97
CA THR A 47 -9.83 16.65 -14.29
C THR A 47 -10.26 17.10 -15.69
N THR A 48 -10.58 16.17 -16.59
CA THR A 48 -11.11 16.51 -17.92
C THR A 48 -12.63 16.64 -17.80
N THR A 49 -13.14 17.82 -18.12
CA THR A 49 -14.56 18.14 -18.07
C THR A 49 -15.02 18.63 -19.44
N SER A 50 -16.33 18.77 -19.65
CA SER A 50 -16.86 19.39 -20.87
C SER A 50 -16.31 20.79 -21.10
N SER A 51 -15.98 21.53 -20.03
CA SER A 51 -15.31 22.83 -20.08
C SER A 51 -13.80 22.75 -20.33
N THR A 52 -13.13 21.75 -19.78
CA THR A 52 -11.67 21.58 -19.89
C THR A 52 -11.36 20.53 -20.97
N LYS A 53 -11.14 20.99 -22.21
CA LYS A 53 -10.77 20.13 -23.36
C LYS A 53 -9.46 19.34 -23.17
N LYS A 54 -8.73 19.59 -22.08
CA LYS A 54 -7.48 18.91 -21.70
C LYS A 54 -7.48 18.67 -20.18
N PRO A 55 -6.85 17.59 -19.70
CA PRO A 55 -6.73 17.32 -18.27
C PRO A 55 -5.93 18.42 -17.57
N GLU A 56 -6.39 18.82 -16.40
CA GLU A 56 -5.65 19.74 -15.53
C GLU A 56 -4.51 19.02 -14.81
N ARG A 57 -3.46 19.77 -14.46
CA ARG A 57 -2.36 19.24 -13.66
C ARG A 57 -2.72 19.21 -12.18
N VAL A 58 -2.33 18.15 -11.48
CA VAL A 58 -2.66 17.92 -10.06
C VAL A 58 -1.46 18.08 -9.15
N LEU A 59 -1.71 18.45 -7.88
CA LEU A 59 -0.73 18.25 -6.80
C LEU A 59 -0.83 16.79 -6.35
N LEU A 60 0.30 16.08 -6.38
CA LEU A 60 0.38 14.66 -6.02
C LEU A 60 0.88 14.53 -4.58
N GLY A 61 0.03 14.03 -3.69
CA GLY A 61 0.40 13.61 -2.34
C GLY A 61 0.68 12.11 -2.31
N ALA A 62 1.74 11.69 -1.63
CA ALA A 62 2.16 10.30 -1.63
C ALA A 62 2.83 9.87 -0.30
N HIS A 63 2.58 8.64 0.15
CA HIS A 63 3.08 8.11 1.42
C HIS A 63 3.51 6.65 1.24
N ASP A 64 4.62 6.25 1.86
CA ASP A 64 5.11 4.86 1.88
C ASP A 64 5.20 4.24 0.46
N TRP A 65 4.64 3.06 0.18
CA TRP A 65 4.56 2.49 -1.17
C TRP A 65 3.88 3.42 -2.19
N GLY A 66 2.94 4.25 -1.73
CA GLY A 66 2.37 5.33 -2.52
C GLY A 66 3.41 6.37 -2.93
N ALA A 67 4.41 6.69 -2.09
CA ALA A 67 5.53 7.55 -2.45
C ALA A 67 6.46 6.87 -3.46
N PHE A 68 6.76 5.58 -3.28
CA PHE A 68 7.53 4.81 -4.26
C PHE A 68 6.89 4.83 -5.65
N LEU A 69 5.56 4.65 -5.71
CA LEU A 69 4.79 4.79 -6.94
C LEU A 69 4.69 6.24 -7.43
N GLY A 70 4.46 7.20 -6.53
CA GLY A 70 4.25 8.61 -6.85
C GLY A 70 5.43 9.23 -7.58
N TRP A 71 6.66 8.88 -7.20
CA TRP A 71 7.87 9.27 -7.93
C TRP A 71 7.87 8.74 -9.37
N ARG A 72 7.46 7.49 -9.59
CA ARG A 72 7.38 6.89 -10.93
C ARG A 72 6.27 7.52 -11.76
N LEU A 73 5.12 7.83 -11.17
CA LEU A 73 4.03 8.55 -11.83
C LEU A 73 4.51 9.92 -12.34
N ALA A 74 5.23 10.68 -11.51
CA ALA A 74 5.80 11.97 -11.89
C ALA A 74 6.83 11.86 -13.03
N ILE A 75 7.62 10.79 -13.08
CA ILE A 75 8.56 10.52 -14.18
C ILE A 75 7.85 10.11 -15.47
N TYR A 76 6.87 9.21 -15.38
CA TYR A 76 6.22 8.65 -16.56
C TYR A 76 5.16 9.58 -17.17
N PHE A 77 4.54 10.44 -16.35
CA PHE A 77 3.47 11.34 -16.76
C PHE A 77 3.67 12.77 -16.22
N PRO A 78 4.83 13.41 -16.45
CA PRO A 78 5.15 14.73 -15.89
C PRO A 78 4.17 15.82 -16.35
N GLN A 79 3.55 15.64 -17.52
CA GLN A 79 2.55 16.56 -18.05
C GLN A 79 1.27 16.65 -17.21
N LEU A 80 0.98 15.66 -16.35
CA LEU A 80 -0.19 15.60 -15.46
C LEU A 80 0.09 16.13 -14.05
N ILE A 81 1.36 16.34 -13.69
CA ILE A 81 1.76 16.66 -12.31
C ILE A 81 2.18 18.13 -12.22
N LYS A 82 1.55 18.87 -11.32
CA LYS A 82 1.88 20.28 -11.00
C LYS A 82 2.98 20.37 -9.95
N GLY A 83 3.01 19.44 -9.01
CA GLY A 83 3.98 19.32 -7.94
C GLY A 83 3.72 18.04 -7.16
N ILE A 84 4.73 17.56 -6.44
CA ILE A 84 4.66 16.35 -5.62
C ILE A 84 5.14 16.66 -4.20
N PHE A 85 4.44 16.12 -3.21
CA PHE A 85 4.89 16.06 -1.83
C PHE A 85 4.77 14.60 -1.37
N ALA A 86 5.89 14.01 -0.99
CA ALA A 86 6.00 12.60 -0.67
C ALA A 86 6.66 12.40 0.69
N PHE A 87 6.18 11.41 1.44
CA PHE A 87 6.64 11.09 2.80
C PHE A 87 7.17 9.65 2.89
N CYS A 88 8.04 9.40 3.86
CA CYS A 88 8.66 8.12 4.19
C CYS A 88 9.70 7.61 3.19
N ILE A 89 9.39 7.58 1.89
CA ILE A 89 10.30 7.03 0.86
C ILE A 89 10.90 8.15 -0.01
N PRO A 90 12.23 8.35 0.00
CA PRO A 90 12.89 9.36 -0.83
C PRO A 90 12.85 8.98 -2.31
N TYR A 91 13.08 9.98 -3.16
CA TYR A 91 13.25 9.74 -4.59
C TYR A 91 14.52 8.94 -4.87
N THR A 92 14.37 7.83 -5.59
CA THR A 92 15.49 7.07 -6.17
C THR A 92 15.40 7.06 -7.70
N PRO A 93 16.46 7.49 -8.41
CA PRO A 93 16.51 7.41 -9.87
C PRO A 93 16.32 5.97 -10.37
N PRO A 94 15.73 5.77 -11.56
CA PRO A 94 15.69 4.45 -12.18
C PRO A 94 17.11 3.90 -12.39
N GLU A 95 17.35 2.69 -11.93
CA GLU A 95 18.61 1.97 -12.14
C GLU A 95 18.48 1.00 -13.31
N THR A 96 19.59 0.79 -14.03
CA THR A 96 19.68 -0.20 -15.11
C THR A 96 20.00 -1.61 -14.59
N LYS A 97 20.53 -1.71 -13.36
CA LYS A 97 20.83 -2.97 -12.71
C LYS A 97 19.60 -3.45 -11.94
N VAL A 98 19.14 -4.65 -12.27
CA VAL A 98 18.13 -5.34 -11.46
C VAL A 98 18.78 -5.83 -10.18
N THR A 99 18.23 -5.44 -9.03
CA THR A 99 18.60 -5.95 -7.71
C THR A 99 17.45 -6.81 -7.21
N THR A 100 17.73 -8.04 -6.77
CA THR A 100 16.66 -8.91 -6.24
C THR A 100 16.24 -8.47 -4.83
N LEU A 101 15.08 -8.93 -4.36
CA LEU A 101 14.62 -8.61 -3.01
C LEU A 101 15.59 -9.14 -1.94
N GLU A 102 16.15 -10.33 -2.13
CA GLU A 102 17.15 -10.92 -1.23
C GLU A 102 18.43 -10.09 -1.20
N GLU A 103 18.85 -9.55 -2.35
CA GLU A 103 19.99 -8.65 -2.41
C GLU A 103 19.75 -7.31 -1.73
N HIS A 104 18.53 -6.79 -1.85
CA HIS A 104 18.10 -5.58 -1.16
C HIS A 104 18.09 -5.78 0.35
N VAL A 105 17.43 -6.83 0.84
CA VAL A 105 17.35 -7.15 2.28
C VAL A 105 18.72 -7.49 2.88
N ARG A 106 19.65 -8.09 2.12
CA ARG A 106 21.02 -8.30 2.62
C ARG A 106 21.74 -6.98 2.94
N LYS A 107 21.43 -5.91 2.21
CA LYS A 107 21.96 -4.56 2.47
C LYS A 107 21.15 -3.81 3.53
N HIS A 108 19.84 -4.12 3.61
CA HIS A 108 18.85 -3.49 4.48
C HIS A 108 18.10 -4.55 5.29
N PRO A 109 18.76 -5.21 6.26
CA PRO A 109 18.16 -6.31 7.01
C PRO A 109 16.92 -5.89 7.81
N GLU A 110 16.79 -4.61 8.13
CA GLU A 110 15.60 -4.00 8.74
C GLU A 110 14.34 -4.07 7.88
N LEU A 111 14.45 -4.45 6.60
CA LEU A 111 13.34 -4.70 5.69
C LEU A 111 13.08 -6.20 5.47
N GLY A 112 13.57 -7.06 6.38
CA GLY A 112 13.48 -8.51 6.24
C GLY A 112 12.06 -9.06 6.11
N TYR A 113 11.07 -8.41 6.72
CA TYR A 113 9.65 -8.76 6.58
C TYR A 113 9.18 -8.81 5.11
N GLN A 114 9.80 -8.03 4.21
CA GLN A 114 9.41 -8.02 2.80
C GLN A 114 9.62 -9.37 2.12
N LEU A 115 10.60 -10.17 2.57
CA LEU A 115 10.79 -11.53 2.08
C LEU A 115 9.64 -12.45 2.47
N GLN A 116 9.08 -12.29 3.69
CA GLN A 116 7.90 -13.02 4.12
C GLN A 116 6.69 -12.64 3.27
N ASN A 117 6.47 -11.33 3.07
CA ASN A 117 5.37 -10.83 2.25
C ASN A 117 5.43 -11.33 0.81
N ALA A 118 6.62 -11.34 0.20
CA ALA A 118 6.79 -11.82 -1.18
C ALA A 118 6.77 -13.37 -1.30
N GLY A 119 6.85 -14.10 -0.18
CA GLY A 119 7.00 -15.56 -0.16
C GLY A 119 5.70 -16.36 -0.31
N GLY A 120 4.56 -15.68 -0.40
CA GLY A 120 3.23 -16.33 -0.47
C GLY A 120 2.79 -17.00 0.83
N GLY A 121 3.55 -16.83 1.92
CA GLY A 121 3.30 -17.52 3.19
C GLY A 121 2.10 -16.95 3.92
N ILE A 122 1.96 -15.62 3.91
CA ILE A 122 0.85 -14.91 4.54
C ILE A 122 -0.46 -15.31 3.85
N GLU A 123 -0.50 -15.26 2.53
CA GLU A 123 -1.66 -15.61 1.71
C GLU A 123 -2.08 -17.06 1.93
N ARG A 124 -1.11 -17.99 2.07
CA ARG A 124 -1.40 -19.40 2.37
C ARG A 124 -1.95 -19.63 3.78
N VAL A 125 -1.42 -18.94 4.79
CA VAL A 125 -1.80 -19.18 6.19
C VAL A 125 -3.07 -18.42 6.59
N VAL A 126 -3.18 -17.17 6.14
CA VAL A 126 -4.31 -16.29 6.42
C VAL A 126 -5.50 -16.64 5.53
N GLY A 127 -5.27 -16.76 4.21
CA GLY A 127 -6.32 -17.06 3.24
C GLY A 127 -7.52 -16.11 3.39
N GLU A 128 -8.71 -16.70 3.45
CA GLU A 128 -9.99 -15.98 3.65
C GLU A 128 -10.45 -16.00 5.12
N ASP A 129 -9.63 -16.52 6.04
CA ASP A 129 -9.99 -16.63 7.45
C ASP A 129 -10.01 -15.25 8.13
N LYS A 130 -11.22 -14.77 8.45
CA LYS A 130 -11.44 -13.44 9.02
C LYS A 130 -10.74 -13.21 10.36
N LYS A 131 -10.55 -14.25 11.19
CA LYS A 131 -9.83 -14.08 12.46
C LYS A 131 -8.35 -13.84 12.21
N LYS A 132 -7.75 -14.65 11.32
CA LYS A 132 -6.34 -14.48 10.94
C LYS A 132 -6.11 -13.19 10.17
N LEU A 133 -7.05 -12.77 9.33
CA LEU A 133 -7.02 -11.47 8.63
C LEU A 133 -7.02 -10.32 9.63
N ARG A 134 -7.89 -10.37 10.65
CA ARG A 134 -7.92 -9.36 11.71
C ARG A 134 -6.61 -9.31 12.46
N GLY A 135 -6.11 -10.47 12.88
CA GLY A 135 -4.82 -10.61 13.55
C GLY A 135 -3.66 -10.03 12.76
N TRP A 136 -3.60 -10.38 11.47
CA TRP A 136 -2.62 -9.86 10.52
C TRP A 136 -2.70 -8.33 10.40
N LEU A 137 -3.89 -7.77 10.17
CA LEU A 137 -4.08 -6.32 10.08
C LEU A 137 -3.68 -5.62 11.39
N ASN A 138 -4.14 -6.14 12.53
CA ASN A 138 -3.78 -5.60 13.83
C ASN A 138 -2.26 -5.60 14.04
N ALA A 139 -1.59 -6.72 13.76
CA ALA A 139 -0.14 -6.84 13.90
C ALA A 139 0.61 -5.83 13.02
N MET A 140 0.20 -5.68 11.75
CA MET A 140 0.77 -4.70 10.82
C MET A 140 0.60 -3.25 11.30
N PHE A 141 -0.44 -2.98 12.09
CA PHE A 141 -0.73 -1.66 12.67
C PHE A 141 -0.44 -1.59 14.17
N GLY A 142 0.50 -2.40 14.66
CA GLY A 142 1.06 -2.26 16.02
C GLY A 142 0.26 -2.88 17.15
N GLY A 143 -0.58 -3.86 16.83
CA GLY A 143 -1.15 -4.78 17.80
C GLY A 143 -0.05 -5.54 18.55
N LEU A 144 -0.31 -5.81 19.83
CA LEU A 144 0.57 -6.59 20.69
C LEU A 144 0.11 -8.05 20.69
N SER A 145 1.06 -8.97 20.88
CA SER A 145 0.74 -10.38 21.11
C SER A 145 0.25 -10.56 22.54
N GLU A 146 -0.88 -11.22 22.72
CA GLU A 146 -1.55 -11.37 24.03
C GLU A 146 -0.69 -12.11 25.06
N ASP A 147 0.12 -13.08 24.63
CA ASP A 147 0.91 -13.95 25.52
C ASP A 147 2.16 -13.27 26.09
N THR A 148 2.72 -12.33 25.34
CA THR A 148 4.04 -11.73 25.58
C THR A 148 3.96 -10.22 25.81
N GLY A 149 2.88 -9.56 25.40
CA GLY A 149 2.70 -8.12 25.47
C GLY A 149 3.66 -7.33 24.57
N VAL A 150 4.32 -7.99 23.61
CA VAL A 150 5.24 -7.36 22.66
C VAL A 150 4.58 -7.19 21.30
N MET A 151 5.12 -6.31 20.47
CA MET A 151 4.64 -6.08 19.11
C MET A 151 4.58 -7.39 18.31
N ALA A 152 3.43 -7.67 17.69
CA ALA A 152 3.22 -8.88 16.91
C ALA A 152 3.90 -8.85 15.52
N PHE A 153 4.45 -7.71 15.12
CA PHE A 153 5.21 -7.52 13.89
C PHE A 153 6.66 -7.11 14.18
N ASP A 154 7.61 -7.85 13.60
CA ASP A 154 9.05 -7.55 13.65
C ASP A 154 9.54 -7.18 12.23
N PRO A 155 10.04 -5.95 11.98
CA PRO A 155 10.46 -5.56 10.63
C PRO A 155 11.67 -6.36 10.10
N TRP A 156 12.49 -6.97 10.96
CA TRP A 156 13.60 -7.83 10.53
C TRP A 156 13.16 -9.22 10.08
N LYS A 157 11.97 -9.70 10.49
CA LYS A 157 11.54 -11.09 10.27
C LYS A 157 10.15 -11.22 9.64
N GLY A 158 9.24 -10.33 10.01
CA GLY A 158 7.82 -10.37 9.72
C GLY A 158 7.00 -10.79 10.93
N LEU A 159 5.97 -11.57 10.66
CA LEU A 159 4.94 -12.00 11.61
C LEU A 159 5.19 -13.45 12.04
N ASP A 160 4.82 -13.78 13.29
CA ASP A 160 4.59 -15.16 13.69
C ASP A 160 3.20 -15.59 13.21
N LEU A 161 3.16 -16.36 12.12
CA LEU A 161 1.91 -16.73 11.46
C LEU A 161 1.06 -17.71 12.28
N ASP A 162 1.66 -18.40 13.25
CA ASP A 162 0.95 -19.33 14.14
C ASP A 162 0.20 -18.60 15.27
N LYS A 163 0.51 -17.32 15.49
CA LYS A 163 -0.04 -16.50 16.60
C LYS A 163 -1.00 -15.40 16.16
N LEU A 164 -1.45 -15.39 14.91
CA LEU A 164 -2.29 -14.31 14.40
C LEU A 164 -3.61 -14.16 15.16
N GLU A 165 -4.19 -15.24 15.68
CA GLU A 165 -5.42 -15.17 16.46
C GLU A 165 -5.22 -14.62 17.88
N GLU A 166 -3.96 -14.46 18.32
CA GLU A 166 -3.54 -13.97 19.64
C GLU A 166 -2.91 -12.57 19.55
N VAL A 167 -3.47 -11.72 18.67
CA VAL A 167 -3.03 -10.34 18.46
C VAL A 167 -4.12 -9.37 18.88
N GLU A 168 -3.79 -8.52 19.86
CA GLU A 168 -4.65 -7.46 20.38
C GLU A 168 -5.02 -6.43 19.29
N ALA A 169 -6.09 -5.67 19.53
CA ALA A 169 -6.51 -4.59 18.66
C ALA A 169 -5.38 -3.57 18.45
N SER A 170 -5.24 -3.09 17.21
CA SER A 170 -4.27 -2.04 16.88
C SER A 170 -4.55 -0.75 17.67
N PRO A 171 -3.53 -0.10 18.27
CA PRO A 171 -3.68 1.22 18.87
C PRO A 171 -3.63 2.35 17.82
N LEU A 172 -3.30 2.05 16.56
CA LEU A 172 -3.07 3.02 15.49
C LEU A 172 -4.24 3.13 14.50
N VAL A 173 -5.08 2.10 14.44
CA VAL A 173 -6.19 2.00 13.49
C VAL A 173 -7.46 1.59 14.23
N GLY A 174 -8.56 2.31 14.01
CA GLY A 174 -9.84 2.01 14.65
C GLY A 174 -10.46 0.71 14.13
N GLU A 175 -11.26 0.05 14.97
CA GLU A 175 -11.88 -1.25 14.67
C GLU A 175 -12.71 -1.23 13.38
N GLU A 176 -13.47 -0.16 13.11
CA GLU A 176 -14.28 -0.03 11.89
C GLU A 176 -13.44 -0.14 10.60
N VAL A 177 -12.20 0.38 10.63
CA VAL A 177 -11.28 0.29 9.48
C VAL A 177 -10.74 -1.12 9.34
N VAL A 178 -10.38 -1.76 10.45
CA VAL A 178 -9.94 -3.17 10.45
C VAL A 178 -11.06 -4.07 9.94
N ASP A 179 -12.29 -3.90 10.42
CA ASP A 179 -13.48 -4.64 10.00
C ASP A 179 -13.68 -4.53 8.49
N PHE A 180 -13.62 -3.31 7.95
CA PHE A 180 -13.75 -3.07 6.51
C PHE A 180 -12.71 -3.87 5.71
N TYR A 181 -11.43 -3.81 6.09
CA TYR A 181 -10.38 -4.52 5.35
C TYR A 181 -10.43 -6.04 5.57
N VAL A 182 -10.89 -6.53 6.72
CA VAL A 182 -11.17 -7.96 6.92
C VAL A 182 -12.21 -8.44 5.93
N GLU A 183 -13.31 -7.70 5.75
CA GLU A 183 -14.34 -8.05 4.77
C GLU A 183 -13.80 -8.06 3.35
N GLU A 184 -13.09 -7.00 2.93
CA GLU A 184 -12.59 -6.90 1.55
C GLU A 184 -11.51 -7.93 1.24
N TYR A 185 -10.56 -8.19 2.16
CA TYR A 185 -9.54 -9.21 1.95
C TYR A 185 -10.10 -10.63 2.03
N SER A 186 -11.14 -10.88 2.82
CA SER A 186 -11.80 -12.20 2.84
C SER A 186 -12.48 -12.55 1.51
N ARG A 187 -12.81 -11.54 0.68
CA ARG A 187 -13.44 -11.73 -0.63
C ARG A 187 -12.44 -11.76 -1.79
N ASN A 188 -11.38 -10.95 -1.70
CA ASN A 188 -10.45 -10.69 -2.81
C ASN A 188 -9.07 -11.31 -2.60
N GLY A 189 -8.79 -11.86 -1.41
CA GLY A 189 -7.46 -12.29 -0.99
C GLY A 189 -6.51 -11.12 -0.73
N ILE A 190 -5.37 -11.44 -0.10
CA ILE A 190 -4.23 -10.53 0.08
C ILE A 190 -3.34 -10.67 -1.17
N GLN A 191 -2.86 -9.55 -1.74
CA GLN A 191 -1.98 -9.52 -2.92
C GLN A 191 -0.79 -8.57 -2.72
#